data_AF-A0A967STV4-F1
#
_entry.id   AF-A0A967STV4-F1
#
_cell.length_a   1.000
_cell.length_b   1.000
_cell.length_c   1.000
_cell.angle_alpha   90.00
_cell.angle_beta   90.00
_cell.angle_gamma   90.00
#
_symmetry.space_group_name_H-M   'P 1'
#
loop_
_entity.id
_entity.type
_entity.pdbx_description
1 polymer ?
#
loop_
_entity_poly.entity_id
_entity_poly.type
_entity_poly.pdbx_seq_one_letter_code
_entity_poly.pdbx_strand_id
1 'polypeptide(L)'
;MKDELKEIRQYLQESRFTNEEQVRISIVLRILKIVGWDIWNPNEVKAEFNPVPTEDSTRVDFALFLNSYYPPTVFIEVKSVGRIESELTKIEQQLRDYNRNNTAQFSVITDGQQWRFYYSQTGGEFSQKCFKIVDIITDEFDDIITVINKFLSKTEIL
;
A
#
# COMPACT_ATOMS: atom_id res chain seq x y z
N MET A 1 -8.83 -14.67 -4.53
CA MET A 1 -7.55 -13.94 -4.68
C MET A 1 -6.78 -14.34 -5.93
N LYS A 2 -6.43 -15.62 -6.14
CA LYS A 2 -5.64 -16.05 -7.31
C LYS A 2 -6.25 -15.65 -8.66
N ASP A 3 -7.56 -15.80 -8.83
CA ASP A 3 -8.24 -15.40 -10.07
C ASP A 3 -8.25 -13.88 -10.28
N GLU A 4 -8.36 -13.12 -9.18
CA GLU A 4 -8.29 -11.66 -9.21
C GLU A 4 -6.90 -11.17 -9.61
N LEU A 5 -5.85 -11.82 -9.09
CA LEU A 5 -4.48 -11.55 -9.49
C LEU A 5 -4.21 -11.91 -10.95
N LYS A 6 -4.80 -12.99 -11.48
CA LYS A 6 -4.69 -13.33 -12.90
C LYS A 6 -5.29 -12.24 -13.79
N GLU A 7 -6.47 -11.74 -13.45
CA GLU A 7 -7.11 -10.67 -14.22
C GLU A 7 -6.31 -9.35 -14.11
N ILE A 8 -5.87 -8.98 -12.90
CA ILE A 8 -5.00 -7.80 -12.70
C ILE A 8 -3.72 -7.93 -13.54
N ARG A 9 -3.05 -9.09 -13.48
CA ARG A 9 -1.84 -9.37 -14.28
C ARG A 9 -2.11 -9.20 -15.77
N GLN A 10 -3.21 -9.75 -16.27
CA GLN A 10 -3.60 -9.60 -17.67
C GLN A 10 -3.79 -8.12 -18.04
N TYR A 11 -4.53 -7.35 -17.24
CA TYR A 11 -4.77 -5.94 -17.51
C TYR A 11 -3.50 -5.07 -17.40
N LEU A 12 -2.56 -5.42 -16.52
CA LEU A 12 -1.24 -4.80 -16.44
C LEU A 12 -0.43 -5.08 -17.71
N GLN A 13 -0.38 -6.34 -18.17
CA GLN A 13 0.34 -6.74 -19.39
C GLN A 13 -0.24 -6.08 -20.66
N GLU A 14 -1.53 -5.81 -20.66
CA GLU A 14 -2.23 -5.11 -21.74
C GLU A 14 -2.19 -3.57 -21.57
N SER A 15 -1.48 -3.05 -20.57
CA SER A 15 -1.35 -1.61 -20.28
C SER A 15 -2.70 -0.88 -20.14
N ARG A 16 -3.69 -1.52 -19.53
CA ARG A 16 -5.05 -0.95 -19.39
C ARG A 16 -5.17 0.13 -18.31
N PHE A 17 -4.24 0.18 -17.35
CA PHE A 17 -4.21 1.17 -16.28
C PHE A 17 -3.34 2.37 -16.69
N THR A 18 -3.97 3.46 -17.13
CA THR A 18 -3.32 4.61 -17.76
C THR A 18 -2.99 5.75 -16.78
N ASN A 19 -3.47 5.68 -15.55
CA ASN A 19 -3.19 6.67 -14.51
C ASN A 19 -3.26 6.08 -13.09
N GLU A 20 -2.80 6.85 -12.11
CA GLU A 20 -2.75 6.51 -10.69
C GLU A 20 -4.11 6.20 -10.09
N GLU A 21 -5.15 6.95 -10.47
CA GLU A 21 -6.52 6.76 -9.98
C GLU A 21 -7.09 5.39 -10.38
N GLN A 22 -6.76 4.92 -11.59
CA GLN A 22 -7.13 3.59 -12.04
C GLN A 22 -6.42 2.49 -11.25
N VAL A 23 -5.14 2.67 -10.90
CA VAL A 23 -4.40 1.75 -10.01
C VAL A 23 -5.06 1.73 -8.62
N ARG A 24 -5.32 2.92 -8.07
CA ARG A 24 -5.93 3.12 -6.75
C ARG A 24 -7.27 2.40 -6.62
N ILE A 25 -8.18 2.62 -7.57
CA ILE A 25 -9.53 2.02 -7.54
C ILE A 25 -9.51 0.55 -7.98
N SER A 26 -8.87 0.24 -9.11
CA SER A 26 -9.09 -1.04 -9.78
C SER A 26 -8.18 -2.16 -9.27
N ILE A 27 -7.05 -1.81 -8.66
CA ILE A 27 -6.07 -2.76 -8.14
C ILE A 27 -6.03 -2.69 -6.61
N VAL A 28 -5.71 -1.52 -6.03
CA VAL A 28 -5.48 -1.40 -4.58
C VAL A 28 -6.76 -1.68 -3.80
N LEU A 29 -7.87 -0.97 -4.07
CA LEU A 29 -9.14 -1.23 -3.38
C LEU A 29 -9.66 -2.66 -3.61
N ARG A 30 -9.41 -3.23 -4.80
CA ARG A 30 -9.76 -4.63 -5.09
C ARG A 30 -9.00 -5.60 -4.20
N ILE A 31 -7.69 -5.42 -4.04
CA ILE A 31 -6.85 -6.23 -3.16
C ILE A 31 -7.26 -6.03 -1.70
N LEU A 32 -7.47 -4.79 -1.24
CA LEU A 32 -7.90 -4.50 0.13
C LEU A 32 -9.21 -5.21 0.48
N LYS A 33 -10.19 -5.18 -0.43
CA LYS A 33 -11.46 -5.91 -0.27
C LYS A 33 -11.24 -7.42 -0.17
N ILE A 34 -10.36 -7.99 -1.00
CA ILE A 34 -10.07 -9.43 -1.01
C ILE A 34 -9.45 -9.87 0.32
N VAL A 35 -8.55 -9.05 0.88
CA VAL A 35 -7.84 -9.37 2.13
C VAL A 35 -8.59 -8.91 3.39
N GLY A 36 -9.87 -8.59 3.25
CA GLY A 36 -10.81 -8.46 4.37
C GLY A 36 -11.02 -7.05 4.90
N TRP A 37 -10.47 -6.01 4.27
CA TRP A 37 -10.76 -4.62 4.64
C TRP A 37 -12.12 -4.18 4.11
N ASP A 38 -12.89 -3.49 4.95
CA ASP A 38 -14.14 -2.85 4.55
C ASP A 38 -13.88 -1.51 3.86
N ILE A 39 -13.75 -1.55 2.53
CA ILE A 39 -13.50 -0.37 1.69
C ILE A 39 -14.65 0.65 1.70
N TRP A 40 -15.81 0.32 2.27
CA TRP A 40 -16.94 1.25 2.40
C TRP A 40 -16.96 1.96 3.76
N ASN A 41 -16.16 1.50 4.72
CA ASN A 41 -16.07 2.09 6.03
C ASN A 41 -14.91 3.10 6.10
N PRO A 42 -15.18 4.42 6.09
CA PRO A 42 -14.14 5.45 6.15
C PRO A 42 -13.48 5.55 7.53
N ASN A 43 -13.88 4.75 8.52
CA ASN A 43 -13.12 4.62 9.77
C ASN A 43 -12.09 3.50 9.70
N GLU A 44 -12.20 2.61 8.71
CA GLU A 44 -11.34 1.45 8.51
C GLU A 44 -10.38 1.65 7.33
N VAL A 45 -10.89 2.08 6.17
CA VAL A 45 -10.09 2.44 4.99
C VAL A 45 -10.24 3.94 4.74
N LYS A 46 -9.32 4.74 5.29
CA LYS A 46 -9.32 6.20 5.12
C LYS A 46 -8.54 6.58 3.88
N ALA A 47 -9.23 7.07 2.86
CA ALA A 47 -8.58 7.72 1.73
C ALA A 47 -8.09 9.14 2.12
N GLU A 48 -7.03 9.62 1.48
CA GLU A 48 -6.57 11.01 1.61
C GLU A 48 -6.31 11.42 3.08
N PHE A 49 -5.71 10.52 3.86
CA PHE A 49 -5.53 10.68 5.30
C PHE A 49 -4.36 11.61 5.59
N ASN A 50 -4.59 12.62 6.44
CA ASN A 50 -3.53 13.49 6.93
C ASN A 50 -3.03 12.97 8.30
N PRO A 51 -1.81 12.41 8.37
CA PRO A 51 -1.28 11.84 9.61
C PRO A 51 -0.74 12.90 10.58
N VAL A 52 -0.44 14.11 10.10
CA VAL A 52 0.16 15.21 10.88
C VAL A 52 -0.54 16.55 10.59
N PRO A 53 -1.85 16.67 10.85
CA PRO A 53 -2.68 17.78 10.36
C PRO A 53 -2.30 19.16 10.88
N THR A 54 -1.51 19.23 11.96
CA THR A 54 -0.99 20.47 12.55
C THR A 54 0.34 20.91 11.95
N GLU A 55 1.02 20.06 11.20
CA GLU A 55 2.40 20.27 10.70
C GLU A 55 2.50 20.19 9.18
N ASP A 56 1.71 19.33 8.55
CA ASP A 56 1.71 19.13 7.09
C ASP A 56 0.27 19.03 6.55
N SER A 57 0.08 19.51 5.33
CA SER A 57 -1.16 19.37 4.56
C SER A 57 -1.15 18.16 3.63
N THR A 58 0.01 17.48 3.47
CA THR A 58 0.13 16.29 2.64
C THR A 58 -0.67 15.12 3.22
N ARG A 59 -1.10 14.23 2.32
CA ARG A 59 -2.02 13.14 2.62
C ARG A 59 -1.50 11.84 2.03
N VAL A 60 -1.59 10.77 2.80
CA VAL A 60 -1.36 9.41 2.28
C VAL A 60 -2.62 8.93 1.57
N ASP A 61 -2.45 8.24 0.44
CA ASP A 61 -3.58 7.77 -0.38
C ASP A 61 -4.54 6.89 0.41
N PHE A 62 -4.00 5.94 1.20
CA PHE A 62 -4.78 5.17 2.16
C PHE A 62 -4.09 5.02 3.51
N ALA A 63 -4.88 5.17 4.58
CA ALA A 63 -4.55 4.72 5.92
C ALA A 63 -5.56 3.65 6.37
N LEU A 64 -5.06 2.48 6.73
CA LEU A 64 -5.87 1.35 7.19
C LEU A 64 -5.89 1.27 8.71
N PHE A 65 -7.05 1.03 9.30
CA PHE A 65 -7.23 0.99 10.76
C PHE A 65 -7.93 -0.31 11.17
N LEU A 66 -7.23 -1.18 11.91
CA LEU A 66 -7.89 -2.30 12.61
C LEU A 66 -8.87 -1.80 13.68
N ASN A 67 -8.53 -0.67 14.31
CA ASN A 67 -9.36 0.01 15.28
C ASN A 67 -9.14 1.52 15.14
N SER A 68 -10.23 2.26 14.92
CA SER A 68 -10.19 3.71 14.65
C SER A 68 -9.68 4.56 15.82
N TYR A 69 -9.56 3.99 17.02
CA TYR A 69 -9.03 4.66 18.22
C TYR A 69 -7.51 4.52 18.38
N TYR A 70 -6.85 3.73 17.54
CA TYR A 70 -5.40 3.50 17.57
C TYR A 70 -4.72 4.14 16.35
N PRO A 71 -3.37 4.27 16.37
CA PRO A 71 -2.62 4.64 15.18
C PRO A 71 -2.97 3.75 13.97
N PRO A 72 -2.81 4.27 12.74
CA PRO A 72 -2.98 3.49 11.52
C PRO A 72 -2.18 2.19 11.58
N THR A 73 -2.74 1.10 11.06
CA THR A 73 -2.05 -0.18 10.92
C THR A 73 -1.13 -0.14 9.70
N VAL A 74 -1.63 0.39 8.58
CA VAL A 74 -0.89 0.46 7.31
C VAL A 74 -1.09 1.81 6.64
N PHE A 75 0.00 2.36 6.12
CA PHE A 75 -0.03 3.42 5.12
C PHE A 75 0.22 2.85 3.72
N ILE A 76 -0.54 3.30 2.73
CA ILE A 76 -0.35 2.90 1.34
C ILE A 76 -0.24 4.16 0.49
N GLU A 77 0.88 4.29 -0.21
CA GLU A 77 1.09 5.30 -1.25
C GLU A 77 1.02 4.63 -2.63
N VAL A 78 0.21 5.19 -3.51
CA VAL A 78 -0.11 4.68 -4.84
C VAL A 78 0.56 5.54 -5.89
N LYS A 79 1.01 4.92 -6.97
CA LYS A 79 1.57 5.60 -8.14
C LYS A 79 1.00 5.03 -9.44
N SER A 80 1.18 5.75 -10.54
CA SER A 80 0.90 5.19 -11.87
C SER A 80 1.89 4.07 -12.19
N VAL A 81 1.45 3.05 -12.94
CA VAL A 81 2.26 1.89 -13.35
C VAL A 81 3.63 2.33 -13.90
N GLY A 82 4.72 1.78 -13.37
CA GLY A 82 6.10 2.03 -13.80
C GLY A 82 6.72 3.32 -13.24
N ARG A 83 6.07 4.04 -12.33
CA ARG A 83 6.58 5.31 -11.78
C ARG A 83 7.42 5.17 -10.51
N ILE A 84 7.35 4.02 -9.82
CA ILE A 84 8.05 3.81 -8.54
C ILE A 84 9.54 4.12 -8.66
N GLU A 85 10.26 3.50 -9.60
CA GLU A 85 11.72 3.60 -9.66
C GLU A 85 12.20 5.05 -9.87
N SER A 86 11.46 5.84 -10.64
CA SER A 86 11.80 7.25 -10.88
C SER A 86 11.50 8.18 -9.70
N GLU A 87 10.63 7.76 -8.78
CA GLU A 87 10.10 8.60 -7.69
C GLU A 87 10.44 8.04 -6.30
N LEU A 88 11.11 6.89 -6.23
CA LEU A 88 11.28 6.10 -5.02
C LEU A 88 11.81 6.91 -3.84
N THR A 89 12.91 7.64 -4.02
CA THR A 89 13.52 8.47 -2.96
C THR A 89 12.54 9.51 -2.42
N LYS A 90 11.76 10.14 -3.29
CA LYS A 90 10.76 11.15 -2.90
C LYS A 90 9.62 10.50 -2.12
N ILE A 91 9.15 9.33 -2.59
CA ILE A 91 8.06 8.60 -1.94
C ILE A 91 8.48 8.08 -0.57
N GLU A 92 9.69 7.53 -0.45
CA GLU A 92 10.25 7.07 0.82
C GLU A 92 10.42 8.22 1.82
N GLN A 93 10.80 9.42 1.35
CA GLN A 93 10.84 10.62 2.19
C GLN A 93 9.45 11.02 2.68
N GLN A 94 8.43 10.97 1.81
CA GLN A 94 7.04 11.27 2.14
C GLN A 94 6.49 10.28 3.17
N LEU A 95 6.68 8.98 2.97
CA LEU A 95 6.29 7.95 3.94
C LEU A 95 7.04 8.09 5.27
N ARG A 96 8.32 8.45 5.25
CA ARG A 96 9.07 8.77 6.48
C ARG A 96 8.38 9.90 7.25
N ASP A 97 7.94 10.94 6.56
CA ASP A 97 7.32 12.11 7.18
C ASP A 97 5.94 11.80 7.76
N TYR A 98 5.14 10.98 7.08
CA TYR A 98 3.88 10.44 7.60
C TYR A 98 4.05 9.63 8.88
N ASN A 99 5.14 8.88 8.97
CA ASN A 99 5.43 8.01 10.10
C ASN A 99 6.10 8.72 11.29
N ARG A 100 6.25 10.05 11.30
CA ARG A 100 6.90 10.79 12.41
C ARG A 100 6.09 10.82 13.70
N ASN A 101 4.82 11.23 13.62
CA ASN A 101 3.97 11.42 14.81
C ASN A 101 2.83 10.39 14.89
N ASN A 102 2.45 9.76 13.77
CA ASN A 102 1.39 8.77 13.69
C ASN A 102 1.89 7.52 12.95
N THR A 103 2.89 6.87 13.53
CA THR A 103 3.64 5.78 12.91
C THR A 103 2.75 4.56 12.67
N ALA A 104 2.54 4.23 11.39
CA ALA A 104 1.94 2.97 11.01
C ALA A 104 2.89 1.80 11.29
N GLN A 105 2.36 0.59 11.48
CA GLN A 105 3.20 -0.59 11.62
C GLN A 105 3.94 -0.89 10.33
N PHE A 106 3.18 -0.90 9.22
CA PHE A 106 3.69 -1.10 7.88
C PHE A 106 3.42 0.12 7.00
N SER A 107 4.30 0.36 6.04
CA SER A 107 3.98 1.21 4.89
C SER A 107 4.16 0.42 3.60
N VAL A 108 3.34 0.73 2.61
CA VAL A 108 3.34 0.12 1.29
C VAL A 108 3.50 1.20 0.24
N ILE A 109 4.40 0.97 -0.72
CA ILE A 109 4.43 1.72 -1.98
C ILE A 109 3.99 0.77 -3.08
N THR A 110 3.03 1.18 -3.91
CA THR A 110 2.61 0.38 -5.05
C THR A 110 2.24 1.21 -6.27
N ASP A 111 2.54 0.69 -7.46
CA ASP A 111 2.03 1.18 -8.72
C ASP A 111 1.06 0.19 -9.38
N GLY A 112 0.54 -0.75 -8.59
CA GLY A 112 -0.31 -1.85 -9.03
C GLY A 112 0.48 -3.06 -9.50
N GLN A 113 1.61 -2.88 -10.18
CA GLN A 113 2.50 -3.98 -10.56
C GLN A 113 3.44 -4.34 -9.40
N GLN A 114 4.24 -3.39 -8.94
CA GLN A 114 5.18 -3.61 -7.85
C GLN A 114 4.53 -3.23 -6.53
N TRP A 115 4.76 -4.05 -5.49
CA TRP A 115 4.31 -3.85 -4.12
C TRP A 115 5.52 -3.93 -3.20
N ARG A 116 5.91 -2.80 -2.60
CA ARG A 116 7.05 -2.69 -1.69
C ARG A 116 6.54 -2.54 -0.27
N PHE A 117 7.00 -3.38 0.64
CA PHE A 117 6.59 -3.39 2.04
C PHE A 117 7.72 -2.92 2.96
N TYR A 118 7.38 -2.01 3.86
CA TYR A 118 8.30 -1.35 4.79
C TYR A 118 7.86 -1.60 6.22
N TYR A 119 8.79 -1.97 7.11
CA TYR A 119 8.55 -2.00 8.56
C TYR A 119 8.74 -0.59 9.13
N SER A 120 7.67 0.20 9.19
CA SER A 120 7.80 1.64 9.48
C SER A 120 8.18 1.96 10.92
N GLN A 121 7.78 1.12 11.89
CA GLN A 121 8.06 1.30 13.32
C GLN A 121 9.52 1.09 13.75
N THR A 122 10.37 0.51 12.91
CA THR A 122 11.77 0.24 13.28
C THR A 122 12.61 1.52 13.25
N GLY A 123 13.75 1.56 13.96
CA GLY A 123 14.71 2.66 13.85
C GLY A 123 15.50 2.64 12.54
N GLY A 124 16.19 3.74 12.22
CA GLY A 124 17.08 3.85 11.05
C GLY A 124 16.47 4.52 9.82
N GLU A 125 17.25 4.57 8.75
CA GLU A 125 16.88 5.20 7.47
C GLU A 125 15.67 4.49 6.83
N PHE A 126 14.66 5.24 6.39
CA PHE A 126 13.40 4.65 5.91
C PHE A 126 13.60 3.76 4.68
N SER A 127 14.49 4.13 3.77
CA SER A 127 14.85 3.34 2.58
C SER A 127 15.39 1.95 2.92
N GLN A 128 16.02 1.78 4.08
CA GLN A 128 16.55 0.50 4.56
C GLN A 128 15.48 -0.37 5.24
N LYS A 129 14.28 0.15 5.47
CA LYS A 129 13.18 -0.58 6.11
C LYS A 129 12.35 -1.40 5.13
N CYS A 130 12.61 -1.29 3.82
CA CYS A 130 12.00 -2.16 2.81
C CYS A 130 12.47 -3.60 3.02
N PHE A 131 11.53 -4.51 3.32
CA PHE A 131 11.87 -5.90 3.63
C PHE A 131 11.31 -6.89 2.61
N LYS A 132 10.35 -6.48 1.79
CA LYS A 132 9.79 -7.33 0.74
C LYS A 132 9.32 -6.48 -0.44
N ILE A 133 9.63 -6.98 -1.63
CA ILE A 133 9.11 -6.48 -2.90
C ILE A 133 8.45 -7.66 -3.59
N VAL A 134 7.29 -7.41 -4.21
CA VAL A 134 6.56 -8.37 -5.02
C VAL A 134 6.16 -7.70 -6.33
N ASP A 135 6.30 -8.41 -7.44
CA ASP A 135 5.87 -7.97 -8.76
C ASP A 135 4.73 -8.86 -9.27
N ILE A 136 3.55 -8.27 -9.48
CA ILE A 136 2.35 -8.99 -9.90
C ILE A 136 2.54 -9.69 -11.26
N ILE A 137 3.38 -9.17 -12.16
CA ILE A 137 3.61 -9.74 -13.48
C ILE A 137 4.60 -10.91 -13.40
N THR A 138 5.74 -10.73 -12.71
CA THR A 138 6.86 -11.67 -12.79
C THR A 138 6.88 -12.74 -11.71
N ASP A 139 6.30 -12.48 -10.53
CA ASP A 139 6.37 -13.43 -9.42
C ASP A 139 5.30 -14.53 -9.52
N GLU A 140 5.53 -15.66 -8.87
CA GLU A 140 4.54 -16.74 -8.79
C GLU A 140 3.34 -16.31 -7.93
N PHE A 141 2.13 -16.70 -8.36
CA PHE A 141 0.90 -16.29 -7.67
C PHE A 141 0.86 -16.70 -6.21
N ASP A 142 1.38 -17.88 -5.88
CA ASP A 142 1.33 -18.39 -4.51
C ASP A 142 2.28 -17.59 -3.58
N ASP A 143 3.40 -17.08 -4.12
CA ASP A 143 4.30 -16.17 -3.40
C ASP A 143 3.66 -14.80 -3.19
N ILE A 144 3.04 -14.24 -4.24
CA ILE A 144 2.29 -12.97 -4.15
C ILE A 144 1.22 -13.05 -3.07
N ILE A 145 0.40 -14.12 -3.10
CA ILE A 145 -0.69 -14.37 -2.15
C ILE A 145 -0.13 -14.49 -0.72
N THR A 146 0.95 -15.23 -0.54
CA THR A 146 1.58 -15.42 0.77
C THR A 146 2.03 -14.09 1.38
N VAL A 147 2.69 -13.24 0.59
CA VAL A 147 3.17 -11.93 1.06
C VAL A 147 2.00 -11.00 1.39
N ILE A 148 1.05 -10.87 0.46
CA ILE A 148 -0.10 -9.97 0.63
C ILE A 148 -0.95 -10.39 1.82
N ASN A 149 -1.20 -11.68 2.01
CA ASN A 149 -1.94 -12.14 3.20
C ASN A 149 -1.18 -11.79 4.47
N LYS A 150 0.10 -12.14 4.55
CA LYS A 150 0.90 -11.97 5.76
C LYS A 150 1.08 -10.51 6.20
N PHE A 151 1.17 -9.58 5.24
CA PHE A 151 1.53 -8.18 5.52
C PHE A 151 0.42 -7.17 5.20
N LEU A 152 -0.73 -7.61 4.70
CA LEU A 152 -1.85 -6.73 4.36
C LEU A 152 -3.23 -7.29 4.74
N SER A 153 -3.38 -8.59 5.03
CA SER A 153 -4.69 -9.14 5.42
C SER A 153 -5.11 -8.67 6.79
N LYS A 154 -6.36 -8.22 6.90
CA LYS A 154 -6.96 -7.73 8.15
C LYS A 154 -6.87 -8.76 9.29
N THR A 155 -6.90 -10.05 8.97
CA THR A 155 -6.88 -11.12 9.98
C THR A 155 -5.47 -11.58 10.38
N GLU A 156 -4.46 -11.27 9.58
CA GLU A 156 -3.07 -11.71 9.83
C GLU A 156 -2.16 -10.56 10.27
N ILE A 157 -2.53 -9.32 9.93
CA ILE A 157 -1.77 -8.14 10.29
C ILE A 157 -1.90 -7.87 11.80
N LEU A 158 -0.79 -8.02 12.51
CA LEU A 158 -0.66 -7.93 13.97
C LEU A 158 0.50 -7.01 14.33
#